data_AF-A0A954LXI9-F1
#
_entry.id   AF-A0A954LXI9-F1
#
_cell.length_a   1.000
_cell.length_b   1.000
_cell.length_c   1.000
_cell.angle_alpha   90.00
_cell.angle_beta   90.00
_cell.angle_gamma   90.00
#
_symmetry.space_group_name_H-M   'P 1'
#
loop_
_entity.id
_entity.type
_entity.pdbx_description
1 polymer ?
#
loop_
_entity_poly.entity_id
_entity_poly.type
_entity_poly.pdbx_seq_one_letter_code
_entity_poly.pdbx_strand_id
1 'polypeptide(L)'
;MFDIDEHRPLRGSVNSSSTNIVQQGLMDALIRLFALAITVWRDRPRRDVSETDELDAGSLARGCHQKLVGIPELTEPTTDVSELRERFQTLQQLRAKKPSRLLRDVESAAREATLSVVERVRNAIDGEIGAGPHRTKAIIEQVRAGLQTVHLPEPDPEPLTRFGRVIRGLVEIGRHRSTLPTKTFEYVEQQLSQRALPLYDEALLALAGELVVVDIRRELAELDVFLDELSGRGHDFARNLSEVEAALEELRSETLRASRQSRASVLLEIAGATESEILAGLLARQKCQDQRELVEVLLQKWEADLRVRAAGWLPPTATLGTLLTHISPKTIADSFQSVVEGSLGEGHTLYEMIERSGIARTALDLYERAEQLCHLRSRDIEPFNITPCKLTIVRLPQPVGRRDGQIREELARAFSDLCRQEHCAVIEAPNSERHVVSVIRASMGWPIGIEAGNTVMLLAYAAAHERGHMPHLAGVFDESPDGSALPSYLEMAPLLEE
;
A
#
# COMPACT_ATOMS: atom_id res chain seq x y z
N MET A 1 -47.39 46.89 8.29
CA MET A 1 -46.47 47.02 9.43
C MET A 1 -45.77 45.68 9.56
N PHE A 2 -44.70 45.50 8.78
CA PHE A 2 -43.81 44.36 8.90
C PHE A 2 -42.70 44.80 9.84
N ASP A 3 -42.43 43.98 10.84
CA ASP A 3 -41.35 44.19 11.81
C ASP A 3 -40.01 44.06 11.07
N ILE A 4 -39.30 45.17 10.89
CA ILE A 4 -38.02 45.27 10.14
C ILE A 4 -36.82 45.25 11.11
N ASP A 5 -37.02 44.97 12.40
CA ASP A 5 -35.96 45.10 13.41
C ASP A 5 -35.13 43.84 13.69
N GLU A 6 -35.35 42.72 12.99
CA GLU A 6 -34.61 41.47 13.29
C GLU A 6 -33.36 41.19 12.46
N HIS A 7 -32.99 42.00 11.47
CA HIS A 7 -31.75 41.79 10.71
C HIS A 7 -30.93 43.08 10.67
N ARG A 8 -30.17 43.36 11.74
CA ARG A 8 -29.00 44.23 11.61
C ARG A 8 -27.95 43.48 10.77
N PRO A 9 -27.67 43.86 9.52
CA PRO A 9 -26.55 43.26 8.82
C PRO A 9 -25.27 43.66 9.57
N LEU A 10 -24.52 42.66 10.02
CA LEU A 10 -23.17 42.85 10.53
C LEU A 10 -22.36 43.60 9.46
N ARG A 11 -21.78 44.74 9.84
CA ARG A 11 -20.90 45.52 8.96
C ARG A 11 -19.71 44.64 8.55
N GLY A 12 -19.60 44.37 7.24
CA GLY A 12 -18.45 43.70 6.62
C GLY A 12 -18.52 42.17 6.65
N SER A 13 -19.22 41.56 5.70
CA SER A 13 -18.97 40.18 5.26
C SER A 13 -18.70 40.20 3.76
N VAL A 14 -17.92 39.23 3.24
CA VAL A 14 -17.72 38.97 1.80
C VAL A 14 -18.62 37.77 1.44
N ASN A 15 -19.57 37.94 0.51
CA ASN A 15 -20.51 36.92 0.03
C ASN A 15 -19.85 36.37 -1.22
N SER A 16 -19.29 35.18 -1.07
CA SER A 16 -18.91 34.36 -2.20
C SER A 16 -20.06 33.39 -2.47
N SER A 17 -20.24 33.00 -3.72
CA SER A 17 -20.91 31.74 -4.05
C SER A 17 -19.86 30.77 -4.58
N SER A 18 -20.07 29.48 -4.33
CA SER A 18 -19.18 28.47 -4.89
C SER A 18 -19.91 27.20 -5.25
N THR A 19 -19.43 26.48 -6.26
CA THR A 19 -19.94 25.16 -6.59
C THR A 19 -19.44 24.15 -5.59
N ASN A 20 -20.33 23.28 -5.13
CA ASN A 20 -19.98 22.09 -4.38
C ASN A 20 -20.52 20.87 -5.13
N ILE A 21 -19.62 20.03 -5.65
CA ILE A 21 -20.03 18.75 -6.23
C ILE A 21 -20.35 17.80 -5.09
N VAL A 22 -21.52 17.19 -5.12
CA VAL A 22 -21.83 16.08 -4.21
C VAL A 22 -21.01 14.85 -4.64
N GLN A 23 -19.78 14.72 -4.14
CA GLN A 23 -18.86 13.61 -4.45
C GLN A 23 -19.19 12.30 -3.70
N GLN A 24 -20.31 12.25 -2.99
CA GLN A 24 -20.70 11.10 -2.17
C GLN A 24 -20.74 9.80 -2.97
N GLY A 25 -21.29 9.81 -4.19
CA GLY A 25 -21.33 8.60 -5.03
C GLY A 25 -19.96 8.08 -5.46
N LEU A 26 -18.96 8.95 -5.64
CA LEU A 26 -17.58 8.54 -5.91
C LEU A 26 -16.96 7.89 -4.68
N MET A 27 -17.12 8.49 -3.51
CA MET A 27 -16.58 7.95 -2.24
C MET A 27 -17.24 6.60 -1.89
N ASP A 28 -18.55 6.48 -2.06
CA ASP A 28 -19.28 5.22 -1.85
C ASP A 28 -18.79 4.13 -2.81
N ALA A 29 -18.59 4.47 -4.10
CA ALA A 29 -18.06 3.54 -5.09
C ALA A 29 -16.63 3.10 -4.78
N LEU A 30 -15.79 4.03 -4.31
CA LEU A 30 -14.41 3.77 -3.95
C LEU A 30 -14.32 2.76 -2.79
N ILE A 31 -15.07 2.98 -1.71
CA ILE A 31 -15.10 2.06 -0.55
C ILE A 31 -15.60 0.68 -0.98
N ARG A 32 -16.66 0.63 -1.80
CA ARG A 32 -17.18 -0.65 -2.32
C ARG A 32 -16.17 -1.37 -3.20
N LEU A 33 -15.52 -0.66 -4.12
CA LEU A 33 -14.49 -1.24 -4.99
C LEU A 33 -13.30 -1.73 -4.20
N PHE A 34 -12.91 -1.03 -3.12
CA PHE A 34 -11.86 -1.48 -2.22
C PHE A 34 -12.24 -2.79 -1.53
N ALA A 35 -13.44 -2.86 -0.93
CA ALA A 35 -13.93 -4.08 -0.28
C ALA A 35 -14.01 -5.27 -1.24
N LEU A 36 -14.47 -5.03 -2.48
CA LEU A 36 -14.48 -6.04 -3.54
C LEU A 36 -13.07 -6.44 -3.97
N ALA A 37 -12.13 -5.49 -4.09
CA ALA A 37 -10.73 -5.75 -4.41
C ALA A 37 -10.07 -6.68 -3.39
N ILE A 38 -10.29 -6.42 -2.11
CA ILE A 38 -9.81 -7.31 -1.05
C ILE A 38 -10.45 -8.69 -1.17
N THR A 39 -11.76 -8.80 -1.45
CA THR A 39 -12.45 -10.08 -1.61
C THR A 39 -11.90 -10.88 -2.80
N VAL A 40 -11.81 -10.26 -3.97
CA VAL A 40 -11.28 -10.89 -5.19
C VAL A 40 -9.83 -11.33 -5.01
N TRP A 41 -9.00 -10.51 -4.35
CA TRP A 41 -7.63 -10.88 -4.05
C TRP A 41 -7.55 -12.08 -3.08
N ARG A 42 -8.45 -12.16 -2.08
CA ARG A 42 -8.54 -13.31 -1.16
C ARG A 42 -8.91 -14.62 -1.86
N ASP A 43 -9.67 -14.54 -2.96
CA ASP A 43 -10.20 -15.68 -3.72
C ASP A 43 -9.26 -16.22 -4.81
N ARG A 44 -8.09 -15.61 -5.05
CA ARG A 44 -7.14 -16.09 -6.08
C ARG A 44 -6.67 -17.54 -5.80
N PRO A 45 -6.56 -18.40 -6.83
CA PRO A 45 -6.09 -19.79 -6.71
C PRO A 45 -4.64 -19.85 -6.21
N ARG A 46 -4.28 -20.92 -5.50
CA ARG A 46 -3.02 -21.01 -4.71
C ARG A 46 -2.28 -22.32 -4.91
N ARG A 47 -1.01 -22.33 -4.51
CA ARG A 47 -0.23 -23.57 -4.43
C ARG A 47 -0.50 -24.22 -3.07
N ASP A 48 -0.51 -25.54 -3.08
CA ASP A 48 -0.62 -26.31 -1.86
C ASP A 48 0.73 -26.26 -1.12
N VAL A 49 0.70 -26.10 0.21
CA VAL A 49 1.91 -26.18 1.04
C VAL A 49 2.15 -27.67 1.35
N SER A 50 2.30 -28.49 0.30
CA SER A 50 2.53 -29.93 0.44
C SER A 50 3.98 -30.29 0.73
N GLU A 51 4.88 -29.30 0.80
CA GLU A 51 6.31 -29.51 0.99
C GLU A 51 6.68 -29.95 2.41
N THR A 52 5.74 -29.93 3.38
CA THR A 52 5.99 -30.43 4.74
C THR A 52 6.28 -31.92 4.78
N ASP A 53 5.79 -32.69 3.81
CA ASP A 53 6.07 -34.13 3.69
C ASP A 53 7.55 -34.40 3.40
N GLU A 54 8.29 -33.42 2.85
CA GLU A 54 9.74 -33.54 2.64
C GLU A 54 10.54 -33.52 3.94
N LEU A 55 9.94 -33.06 5.05
CA LEU A 55 10.55 -33.09 6.38
C LEU A 55 10.49 -34.48 7.04
N ASP A 56 9.96 -35.50 6.35
CA ASP A 56 10.03 -36.88 6.81
C ASP A 56 11.49 -37.31 7.06
N ALA A 57 11.75 -37.87 8.24
CA ALA A 57 13.09 -38.27 8.66
C ALA A 57 13.70 -39.31 7.72
N GLY A 58 12.89 -40.18 7.10
CA GLY A 58 13.36 -41.16 6.13
C GLY A 58 13.83 -40.52 4.82
N SER A 59 13.11 -39.52 4.31
CA SER A 59 13.52 -38.74 3.13
C SER A 59 14.81 -37.98 3.37
N LEU A 60 14.94 -37.34 4.52
CA LEU A 60 16.16 -36.62 4.91
C LEU A 60 17.33 -37.57 5.16
N ALA A 61 17.11 -38.72 5.79
CA ALA A 61 18.14 -39.73 5.98
C ALA A 61 18.70 -40.24 4.65
N ARG A 62 17.85 -40.44 3.63
CA ARG A 62 18.29 -40.80 2.27
C ARG A 62 19.11 -39.69 1.61
N GLY A 63 18.69 -38.43 1.74
CA GLY A 63 19.45 -37.28 1.22
C GLY A 63 20.82 -37.11 1.91
N CYS A 64 20.85 -37.27 3.23
CA CYS A 64 22.10 -37.29 4.01
C CYS A 64 22.99 -38.46 3.59
N HIS A 65 22.44 -39.67 3.48
CA HIS A 65 23.17 -40.85 3.01
C HIS A 65 23.87 -40.62 1.67
N GLN A 66 23.18 -40.03 0.69
CA GLN A 66 23.77 -39.68 -0.61
C GLN A 66 24.98 -38.74 -0.47
N LYS A 67 24.93 -37.77 0.46
CA LYS A 67 26.07 -36.90 0.75
C LYS A 67 27.20 -37.64 1.48
N LEU A 68 26.88 -38.53 2.43
CA LEU A 68 27.87 -39.29 3.18
C LEU A 68 28.67 -40.25 2.29
N VAL A 69 28.04 -40.90 1.32
CA VAL A 69 28.74 -41.77 0.35
C VAL A 69 29.79 -41.01 -0.47
N GLY A 70 29.62 -39.70 -0.65
CA GLY A 70 30.60 -38.82 -1.29
C GLY A 70 31.86 -38.54 -0.47
N ILE A 71 31.89 -38.93 0.81
CA ILE A 71 33.06 -38.79 1.68
C ILE A 71 33.97 -40.01 1.44
N PRO A 72 35.26 -39.84 1.08
CA PRO A 72 36.17 -40.95 0.72
C PRO A 72 36.28 -42.05 1.79
N GLU A 73 36.20 -41.68 3.07
CA GLU A 73 36.26 -42.59 4.21
C GLU A 73 34.95 -43.36 4.47
N LEU A 74 33.88 -43.01 3.74
CA LEU A 74 32.55 -43.60 3.83
C LEU A 74 32.01 -44.07 2.46
N THR A 75 32.86 -44.10 1.44
CA THR A 75 32.50 -44.72 0.16
C THR A 75 32.32 -46.22 0.35
N GLU A 76 31.43 -46.81 -0.47
CA GLU A 76 31.15 -48.24 -0.49
C GLU A 76 32.46 -49.05 -0.52
N PRO A 77 32.70 -49.93 0.47
CA PRO A 77 33.91 -50.74 0.51
C PRO A 77 33.91 -51.79 -0.60
N THR A 78 35.10 -52.25 -0.98
CA THR A 78 35.23 -53.47 -1.80
C THR A 78 34.99 -54.73 -0.95
N THR A 79 35.06 -55.91 -1.59
CA THR A 79 35.00 -57.19 -0.86
C THR A 79 36.27 -57.52 -0.06
N ASP A 80 37.27 -56.63 -0.03
CA ASP A 80 38.45 -56.77 0.81
C ASP A 80 38.10 -56.71 2.31
N VAL A 81 38.48 -57.74 3.04
CA VAL A 81 38.22 -57.88 4.48
C VAL A 81 38.89 -56.76 5.29
N SER A 82 40.06 -56.28 4.85
CA SER A 82 40.78 -55.21 5.55
C SER A 82 40.01 -53.89 5.47
N GLU A 83 39.55 -53.53 4.27
CA GLU A 83 38.71 -52.35 4.03
C GLU A 83 37.37 -52.44 4.76
N LEU A 84 36.67 -53.59 4.69
CA LEU A 84 35.41 -53.80 5.42
C LEU A 84 35.57 -53.62 6.93
N ARG A 85 36.69 -54.09 7.50
CA ARG A 85 37.01 -53.92 8.92
C ARG A 85 37.31 -52.46 9.26
N GLU A 86 38.04 -51.76 8.40
CA GLU A 86 38.31 -50.33 8.57
C GLU A 86 37.00 -49.53 8.57
N ARG A 87 36.12 -49.75 7.59
CA ARG A 87 34.80 -49.12 7.53
C ARG A 87 33.96 -49.40 8.77
N PHE A 88 33.96 -50.63 9.28
CA PHE A 88 33.27 -50.95 10.53
C PHE A 88 33.82 -50.16 11.73
N GLN A 89 35.15 -50.05 11.85
CA GLN A 89 35.77 -49.25 12.92
C GLN A 89 35.44 -47.77 12.78
N THR A 90 35.45 -47.24 11.56
CA THR A 90 35.07 -45.86 11.27
C THR A 90 33.64 -45.57 11.70
N LEU A 91 32.66 -46.41 11.31
CA LEU A 91 31.26 -46.26 11.73
C LEU A 91 31.11 -46.34 13.26
N GLN A 92 31.83 -47.24 13.93
CA GLN A 92 31.83 -47.31 15.39
C GLN A 92 32.37 -46.03 16.04
N GLN A 93 33.44 -45.45 15.49
CA GLN A 93 34.03 -44.21 16.01
C GLN A 93 33.11 -43.01 15.82
N LEU A 94 32.48 -42.90 14.64
CA LEU A 94 31.50 -41.86 14.33
C LEU A 94 30.30 -41.92 15.26
N ARG A 95 29.74 -43.12 15.46
CA ARG A 95 28.60 -43.32 16.36
C ARG A 95 28.95 -43.08 17.83
N ALA A 96 30.17 -43.41 18.23
CA ALA A 96 30.69 -43.07 19.56
C ALA A 96 31.01 -41.57 19.72
N LYS A 97 30.76 -40.74 18.70
CA LYS A 97 31.00 -39.29 18.66
C LYS A 97 32.43 -38.92 19.07
N LYS A 98 33.41 -39.74 18.65
CA LYS A 98 34.82 -39.45 18.93
C LYS A 98 35.26 -38.24 18.09
N PRO A 99 35.80 -37.18 18.71
CA PRO A 99 36.23 -35.98 17.99
C PRO A 99 37.24 -36.33 16.90
N SER A 100 36.89 -36.03 15.65
CA SER A 100 37.74 -36.27 14.48
C SER A 100 37.41 -35.26 13.38
N ARG A 101 38.25 -35.20 12.34
CA ARG A 101 37.92 -34.44 11.13
C ARG A 101 36.70 -35.05 10.42
N LEU A 102 36.70 -36.37 10.27
CA LEU A 102 35.62 -37.10 9.61
C LEU A 102 34.26 -36.88 10.30
N LEU A 103 34.20 -36.89 11.64
CA LEU A 103 32.96 -36.60 12.36
C LEU A 103 32.40 -35.22 12.00
N ARG A 104 33.27 -34.20 11.92
CA ARG A 104 32.86 -32.83 11.54
C ARG A 104 32.34 -32.78 10.11
N ASP A 105 32.99 -33.48 9.18
CA ASP A 105 32.57 -33.52 7.78
C ASP A 105 31.20 -34.22 7.63
N VAL A 106 31.00 -35.31 8.38
CA VAL A 106 29.74 -36.07 8.45
C VAL A 106 28.59 -35.25 9.08
N GLU A 107 28.85 -34.59 10.21
CA GLU A 107 27.88 -33.68 10.84
C GLU A 107 27.54 -32.49 9.93
N SER A 108 28.54 -31.94 9.22
CA SER A 108 28.32 -30.86 8.25
C SER A 108 27.44 -31.31 7.08
N ALA A 109 27.64 -32.52 6.56
CA ALA A 109 26.83 -33.08 5.48
C ALA A 109 25.37 -33.32 5.91
N ALA A 110 25.16 -33.83 7.12
CA ALA A 110 23.82 -34.02 7.70
C ALA A 110 23.09 -32.69 7.91
N ARG A 111 23.81 -31.69 8.44
CA ARG A 111 23.28 -30.33 8.59
C ARG A 111 22.89 -29.72 7.25
N GLU A 112 23.76 -29.80 6.25
CA GLU A 112 23.50 -29.24 4.92
C GLU A 112 22.28 -29.92 4.25
N ALA A 113 22.16 -31.24 4.36
CA ALA A 113 21.00 -31.99 3.86
C ALA A 113 19.69 -31.50 4.51
N THR A 114 19.71 -31.33 5.84
CA THR A 114 18.53 -30.90 6.61
C THR A 114 18.18 -29.44 6.31
N LEU A 115 19.16 -28.55 6.36
CA LEU A 115 18.97 -27.11 6.14
C LEU A 115 18.41 -26.82 4.74
N SER A 116 18.93 -27.49 3.70
CA SER A 116 18.44 -27.29 2.33
C SER A 116 16.95 -27.59 2.19
N VAL A 117 16.42 -28.61 2.87
CA VAL A 117 14.99 -28.94 2.82
C VAL A 117 14.18 -27.95 3.65
N VAL A 118 14.63 -27.63 4.87
CA VAL A 118 13.95 -26.68 5.75
C VAL A 118 13.87 -25.29 5.11
N GLU A 119 14.93 -24.83 4.43
CA GLU A 119 14.92 -23.57 3.69
C GLU A 119 13.90 -23.56 2.55
N ARG A 120 13.73 -24.67 1.82
CA ARG A 120 12.67 -24.78 0.80
C ARG A 120 11.29 -24.63 1.42
N VAL A 121 11.03 -25.36 2.51
CA VAL A 121 9.76 -25.26 3.25
C VAL A 121 9.53 -23.85 3.78
N ARG A 122 10.55 -23.20 4.36
CA ARG A 122 10.47 -21.79 4.82
C ARG A 122 10.10 -20.86 3.66
N ASN A 123 10.78 -20.99 2.52
CA ASN A 123 10.52 -20.15 1.34
C ASN A 123 9.13 -20.39 0.74
N ALA A 124 8.64 -21.64 0.74
CA ALA A 124 7.28 -21.95 0.31
C ALA A 124 6.23 -21.33 1.24
N ILE A 125 6.42 -21.43 2.56
CA ILE A 125 5.54 -20.81 3.55
C ILE A 125 5.54 -19.29 3.43
N ASP A 126 6.71 -18.65 3.36
CA ASP A 126 6.80 -17.19 3.20
C ASP A 126 6.17 -16.73 1.88
N GLY A 127 6.39 -17.48 0.80
CA GLY A 127 5.77 -17.22 -0.50
C GLY A 127 4.25 -17.27 -0.45
N GLU A 128 3.68 -18.30 0.17
CA GLU A 128 2.22 -18.43 0.31
C GLU A 128 1.61 -17.40 1.25
N ILE A 129 2.28 -17.07 2.36
CA ILE A 129 1.86 -16.00 3.25
C ILE A 129 1.96 -14.64 2.56
N GLY A 130 3.03 -14.38 1.79
CA GLY A 130 3.18 -13.17 0.99
C GLY A 130 2.10 -13.03 -0.08
N ALA A 131 1.64 -14.15 -0.66
CA ALA A 131 0.56 -14.17 -1.64
C ALA A 131 -0.83 -14.00 -1.00
N GLY A 132 -1.03 -14.51 0.22
CA GLY A 132 -2.31 -14.42 0.94
C GLY A 132 -2.21 -14.23 2.46
N PRO A 133 -1.75 -13.07 2.95
CA PRO A 133 -1.50 -12.79 4.38
C PRO A 133 -2.72 -12.95 5.30
N HIS A 134 -3.94 -12.80 4.78
CA HIS A 134 -5.17 -13.00 5.55
C HIS A 134 -5.38 -14.46 5.99
N ARG A 135 -4.64 -15.43 5.43
CA ARG A 135 -4.68 -16.85 5.83
C ARG A 135 -3.48 -17.27 6.68
N THR A 136 -2.60 -16.34 7.05
CA THR A 136 -1.40 -16.64 7.85
C THR A 136 -1.70 -17.56 9.02
N LYS A 137 -2.78 -17.29 9.77
CA LYS A 137 -3.20 -18.15 10.89
C LYS A 137 -3.49 -19.60 10.45
N ALA A 138 -4.32 -19.78 9.42
CA ALA A 138 -4.69 -21.11 8.95
C ALA A 138 -3.50 -21.88 8.35
N ILE A 139 -2.60 -21.18 7.63
CA ILE A 139 -1.37 -21.77 7.08
C ILE A 139 -0.45 -22.21 8.23
N ILE A 140 -0.23 -21.35 9.23
CA ILE A 140 0.59 -21.69 10.39
C ILE A 140 0.00 -22.88 11.16
N GLU A 141 -1.32 -22.90 11.36
CA GLU A 141 -2.00 -24.02 12.02
C GLU A 141 -1.84 -25.33 11.23
N GLN A 142 -1.99 -25.28 9.89
CA GLN A 142 -1.78 -26.43 9.02
C GLN A 142 -0.33 -26.92 9.05
N VAL A 143 0.64 -26.01 8.95
CA VAL A 143 2.07 -26.35 9.02
C VAL A 143 2.39 -26.95 10.38
N ARG A 144 1.97 -26.32 11.50
CA ARG A 144 2.17 -26.86 12.85
C ARG A 144 1.57 -28.24 13.02
N ALA A 145 0.37 -28.48 12.49
CA ALA A 145 -0.24 -29.80 12.49
C ALA A 145 0.61 -30.80 11.69
N GLY A 146 1.11 -30.42 10.51
CA GLY A 146 2.05 -31.22 9.73
C GLY A 146 3.34 -31.53 10.48
N LEU A 147 3.96 -30.53 11.12
CA LEU A 147 5.19 -30.70 11.91
C LEU A 147 4.98 -31.65 13.11
N GLN A 148 3.80 -31.65 13.72
CA GLN A 148 3.45 -32.59 14.79
C GLN A 148 3.31 -34.05 14.31
N THR A 149 3.04 -34.26 13.02
CA THR A 149 2.99 -35.61 12.42
C THR A 149 4.35 -36.14 12.02
N VAL A 150 5.40 -35.31 11.99
CA VAL A 150 6.76 -35.72 11.63
C VAL A 150 7.27 -36.71 12.69
N HIS A 151 7.41 -37.96 12.27
CA HIS A 151 7.94 -39.01 13.13
C HIS A 151 9.48 -38.96 13.13
N LEU A 152 10.07 -38.76 14.30
CA LEU A 152 11.52 -38.81 14.49
C LEU A 152 11.91 -40.18 15.06
N PRO A 153 12.48 -41.09 14.24
CA PRO A 153 12.81 -42.42 14.69
C PRO A 153 13.89 -42.39 15.78
N GLU A 154 13.84 -43.36 16.69
CA GLU A 154 14.91 -43.58 17.65
C GLU A 154 16.16 -44.15 16.96
N PRO A 155 17.37 -43.84 17.45
CA PRO A 155 18.61 -44.45 16.96
C PRO A 155 18.54 -45.99 16.96
N ASP A 156 18.67 -46.62 15.80
CA ASP A 156 18.63 -48.09 15.67
C ASP A 156 20.06 -48.67 15.63
N PRO A 157 20.49 -49.42 16.68
CA PRO A 157 21.78 -50.08 16.68
C PRO A 157 21.87 -51.39 15.92
N GLU A 158 20.74 -51.96 15.49
CA GLU A 158 20.66 -53.26 14.83
C GLU A 158 21.53 -53.32 13.56
N PRO A 159 21.51 -52.34 12.62
CA PRO A 159 22.27 -52.41 11.37
C PRO A 159 23.78 -52.50 11.59
N LEU A 160 24.34 -51.63 12.44
CA LEU A 160 25.76 -51.66 12.79
C LEU A 160 26.13 -52.95 13.53
N THR A 161 25.24 -53.47 14.37
CA THR A 161 25.46 -54.74 15.08
C THR A 161 25.50 -55.93 14.12
N ARG A 162 24.57 -55.98 13.14
CA ARG A 162 24.53 -57.01 12.09
C ARG A 162 25.79 -56.96 11.22
N PHE A 163 26.19 -55.77 10.78
CA PHE A 163 27.44 -55.57 10.05
C PHE A 163 28.65 -56.07 10.87
N GLY A 164 28.76 -55.67 12.14
CA GLY A 164 29.83 -56.11 13.04
C GLY A 164 29.87 -57.62 13.29
N ARG A 165 28.73 -58.33 13.27
CA ARG A 165 28.69 -59.80 13.36
C ARG A 165 29.35 -60.44 12.14
N VAL A 166 29.09 -59.94 10.94
CA VAL A 166 29.72 -60.43 9.69
C VAL A 166 31.22 -60.17 9.70
N ILE A 167 31.66 -58.97 10.09
CA ILE A 167 33.09 -58.64 10.21
C ILE A 167 33.81 -59.56 11.22
N ARG A 168 33.18 -59.84 12.37
CA ARG A 168 33.75 -60.80 13.34
C ARG A 168 33.86 -62.21 12.75
N GLY A 169 32.86 -62.66 11.99
CA GLY A 169 32.91 -63.94 11.28
C GLY A 169 34.05 -64.01 10.27
N LEU A 170 34.25 -62.96 9.48
CA LEU A 170 35.39 -62.85 8.54
C LEU A 170 36.74 -62.94 9.26
N VAL A 171 36.90 -62.23 10.40
CA VAL A 171 38.12 -62.30 11.21
C VAL A 171 38.34 -63.69 11.80
N GLU A 172 37.27 -64.36 12.25
CA GLU A 172 37.33 -65.70 12.83
C GLU A 172 37.71 -66.75 11.78
N ILE A 173 37.09 -66.73 10.61
CA ILE A 173 37.45 -67.62 9.50
C ILE A 173 38.88 -67.37 9.04
N GLY A 174 39.33 -66.11 9.01
CA GLY A 174 40.73 -65.74 8.76
C GLY A 174 41.72 -66.43 9.71
N ARG A 175 41.38 -66.56 11.00
CA ARG A 175 42.20 -67.29 11.99
C ARG A 175 42.25 -68.79 11.74
N HIS A 176 41.22 -69.35 11.11
CA HIS A 176 41.10 -70.77 10.77
C HIS A 176 41.62 -71.12 9.36
N ARG A 177 42.27 -70.18 8.67
CA ARG A 177 42.79 -70.38 7.30
C ARG A 177 43.72 -71.60 7.17
N SER A 178 44.53 -71.90 8.18
CA SER A 178 45.43 -73.06 8.18
C SER A 178 44.73 -74.40 8.47
N THR A 179 43.48 -74.36 8.95
CA THR A 179 42.71 -75.54 9.38
C THR A 179 41.57 -75.91 8.41
N LEU A 180 41.16 -75.00 7.53
CA LEU A 180 40.08 -75.22 6.56
C LEU A 180 40.63 -75.55 5.17
N PRO A 181 39.95 -76.39 4.37
CA PRO A 181 40.27 -76.55 2.96
C PRO A 181 40.20 -75.22 2.21
N THR A 182 41.20 -74.91 1.37
CA THR A 182 41.35 -73.63 0.67
C THR A 182 40.07 -73.19 -0.05
N LYS A 183 39.44 -74.09 -0.80
CA LYS A 183 38.20 -73.80 -1.53
C LYS A 183 37.03 -73.47 -0.62
N THR A 184 36.95 -74.12 0.56
CA THR A 184 35.90 -73.85 1.55
C THR A 184 36.14 -72.49 2.21
N PHE A 185 37.39 -72.17 2.53
CA PHE A 185 37.77 -70.86 3.06
C PHE A 185 37.41 -69.74 2.08
N GLU A 186 37.88 -69.83 0.83
CA GLU A 186 37.63 -68.82 -0.22
C GLU A 186 36.13 -68.62 -0.48
N TYR A 187 35.36 -69.71 -0.52
CA TYR A 187 33.91 -69.65 -0.72
C TYR A 187 33.22 -68.93 0.45
N VAL A 188 33.51 -69.29 1.70
CA VAL A 188 32.85 -68.68 2.87
C VAL A 188 33.27 -67.22 3.06
N GLU A 189 34.55 -66.89 2.84
CA GLU A 189 35.05 -65.52 2.85
C GLU A 189 34.32 -64.67 1.81
N GLN A 190 34.23 -65.13 0.57
CA GLN A 190 33.52 -64.43 -0.50
C GLN A 190 32.04 -64.21 -0.16
N GLN A 191 31.35 -65.23 0.34
CA GLN A 191 29.93 -65.13 0.71
C GLN A 191 29.71 -64.13 1.85
N LEU A 192 30.58 -64.13 2.86
CA LEU A 192 30.49 -63.17 3.96
C LEU A 192 30.84 -61.75 3.53
N SER A 193 31.87 -61.56 2.70
CA SER A 193 32.21 -60.25 2.15
C SER A 193 31.08 -59.68 1.27
N GLN A 194 30.47 -60.51 0.41
CA GLN A 194 29.30 -60.10 -0.38
C GLN A 194 28.10 -59.73 0.49
N ARG A 195 27.89 -60.45 1.60
CA ARG A 195 26.83 -60.13 2.57
C ARG A 195 27.12 -58.88 3.40
N ALA A 196 28.39 -58.50 3.53
CA ALA A 196 28.81 -57.35 4.32
C ALA A 196 28.45 -56.01 3.64
N LEU A 197 28.47 -55.94 2.30
CA LEU A 197 28.19 -54.73 1.53
C LEU A 197 26.81 -54.11 1.79
N PRO A 198 25.67 -54.83 1.65
CA PRO A 198 24.36 -54.25 1.94
C PRO A 198 24.19 -53.90 3.43
N LEU A 199 24.87 -54.63 4.33
CA LEU A 199 24.83 -54.32 5.77
C LEU A 199 25.64 -53.06 6.12
N TYR A 200 26.69 -52.75 5.35
CA TYR A 200 27.42 -51.50 5.45
C TYR A 200 26.52 -50.32 5.05
N ASP A 201 25.85 -50.42 3.90
CA ASP A 201 24.91 -49.41 3.40
C ASP A 201 23.76 -49.19 4.40
N GLU A 202 23.14 -50.26 4.91
CA GLU A 202 22.13 -50.19 5.98
C GLU A 202 22.66 -49.50 7.25
N ALA A 203 23.91 -49.79 7.65
CA ALA A 203 24.52 -49.16 8.82
C ALA A 203 24.87 -47.68 8.59
N LEU A 204 25.27 -47.31 7.37
CA LEU A 204 25.54 -45.93 7.00
C LEU A 204 24.25 -45.12 6.90
N LEU A 205 23.17 -45.70 6.35
CA LEU A 205 21.84 -45.08 6.32
C LEU A 205 21.27 -44.89 7.73
N ALA A 206 21.47 -45.87 8.63
CA ALA A 206 21.09 -45.74 10.03
C ALA A 206 21.86 -44.60 10.73
N LEU A 207 23.17 -44.49 10.49
CA LEU A 207 23.97 -43.37 10.98
C LEU A 207 23.48 -42.02 10.42
N ALA A 208 23.16 -41.96 9.12
CA ALA A 208 22.58 -40.77 8.49
C ALA A 208 21.27 -40.35 9.16
N GLY A 209 20.38 -41.31 9.45
CA GLY A 209 19.15 -41.09 10.19
C GLY A 209 19.40 -40.54 11.61
N GLU A 210 20.35 -41.10 12.35
CA GLU A 210 20.72 -40.61 13.69
C GLU A 210 21.18 -39.14 13.67
N LEU A 211 21.99 -38.77 12.69
CA LEU A 211 22.53 -37.42 12.55
C LEU A 211 21.44 -36.41 12.15
N VAL A 212 20.63 -36.77 11.14
CA VAL A 212 19.51 -35.95 10.67
C VAL A 212 18.50 -35.71 11.78
N VAL A 213 18.19 -36.71 12.61
CA VAL A 213 17.23 -36.54 13.72
C VAL A 213 17.71 -35.49 14.73
N VAL A 214 19.02 -35.33 14.93
CA VAL A 214 19.55 -34.27 15.80
C VAL A 214 19.39 -32.90 15.16
N ASP A 215 19.80 -32.75 13.90
CA ASP A 215 19.71 -31.45 13.21
C ASP A 215 18.25 -31.05 12.96
N ILE A 216 17.38 -31.96 12.53
CA ILE A 216 15.97 -31.64 12.26
C ILE A 216 15.24 -31.18 13.51
N ARG A 217 15.57 -31.71 14.71
CA ARG A 217 14.98 -31.19 15.97
C ARG A 217 15.34 -29.72 16.20
N ARG A 218 16.58 -29.32 15.90
CA ARG A 218 17.01 -27.92 15.99
C ARG A 218 16.25 -27.08 14.96
N GLU A 219 16.24 -27.53 13.70
CA GLU A 219 15.62 -26.77 12.61
C GLU A 219 14.10 -26.64 12.75
N LEU A 220 13.42 -27.65 13.30
CA LEU A 220 11.99 -27.59 13.63
C LEU A 220 11.69 -26.57 14.72
N ALA A 221 12.57 -26.45 15.73
CA ALA A 221 12.41 -25.43 16.77
C ALA A 221 12.59 -24.02 16.19
N GLU A 222 13.58 -23.82 15.31
CA GLU A 222 13.75 -22.54 14.61
C GLU A 222 12.60 -22.27 13.62
N LEU A 223 12.06 -23.30 12.97
CA LEU A 223 10.90 -23.16 12.11
C LEU A 223 9.67 -22.71 12.90
N ASP A 224 9.47 -23.18 14.13
CA ASP A 224 8.36 -22.71 14.97
C ASP A 224 8.51 -21.22 15.36
N VAL A 225 9.74 -20.77 15.66
CA VAL A 225 10.03 -19.34 15.88
C VAL A 225 9.71 -18.52 14.64
N PHE A 226 10.11 -19.00 13.46
CA PHE A 226 9.79 -18.37 12.19
C PHE A 226 8.28 -18.31 11.93
N LEU A 227 7.52 -19.34 12.30
CA LEU A 227 6.05 -19.32 12.20
C LEU A 227 5.43 -18.27 13.14
N ASP A 228 5.98 -18.06 14.34
CA ASP A 228 5.53 -16.98 15.24
C ASP A 228 5.80 -15.59 14.65
N GLU A 229 6.97 -15.37 14.05
CA GLU A 229 7.30 -14.13 13.34
C GLU A 229 6.31 -13.86 12.20
N LEU A 230 5.99 -14.90 11.41
CA LEU A 230 4.99 -14.83 10.36
C LEU A 230 3.60 -14.52 10.91
N SER A 231 3.22 -15.08 12.05
CA SER A 231 1.97 -14.76 12.74
C SER A 231 1.90 -13.26 13.08
N GLY A 232 2.99 -12.69 13.58
CA GLY A 232 3.12 -11.25 13.82
C GLY A 232 2.88 -10.43 12.55
N ARG A 233 3.53 -10.80 11.44
CA ARG A 233 3.31 -10.15 10.12
C ARG A 233 1.85 -10.26 9.65
N GLY A 234 1.19 -11.39 9.89
CA GLY A 234 -0.23 -11.58 9.58
C GLY A 234 -1.13 -10.63 10.37
N HIS A 235 -0.83 -10.40 11.66
CA HIS A 235 -1.53 -9.43 12.49
C HIS A 235 -1.29 -7.98 12.02
N ASP A 236 -0.04 -7.62 11.72
CA ASP A 236 0.30 -6.30 11.20
C ASP A 236 -0.41 -6.02 9.88
N PHE A 237 -0.46 -7.01 8.98
CA PHE A 237 -1.22 -6.91 7.74
C PHE A 237 -2.71 -6.65 8.00
N ALA A 238 -3.35 -7.42 8.88
CA ALA A 238 -4.77 -7.27 9.19
C ALA A 238 -5.08 -5.89 9.80
N ARG A 239 -4.21 -5.41 10.70
CA ARG A 239 -4.29 -4.07 11.27
C ARG A 239 -4.16 -3.01 10.17
N ASN A 240 -3.12 -3.09 9.33
CA ASN A 240 -2.88 -2.12 8.28
C ASN A 240 -4.05 -2.04 7.31
N LEU A 241 -4.65 -3.18 6.95
CA LEU A 241 -5.82 -3.21 6.08
C LEU A 241 -7.04 -2.52 6.72
N SER A 242 -7.28 -2.75 8.01
CA SER A 242 -8.35 -2.06 8.74
C SER A 242 -8.10 -0.54 8.83
N GLU A 243 -6.85 -0.12 8.92
CA GLU A 243 -6.47 1.30 8.93
C GLU A 243 -6.65 1.95 7.55
N VAL A 244 -6.47 1.20 6.45
CA VAL A 244 -6.77 1.68 5.09
C VAL A 244 -8.27 1.91 4.94
N GLU A 245 -9.11 0.96 5.38
CA GLU A 245 -10.56 1.13 5.38
C GLU A 245 -10.99 2.35 6.20
N ALA A 246 -10.38 2.55 7.38
CA ALA A 246 -10.63 3.73 8.22
C ALA A 246 -10.21 5.03 7.52
N ALA A 247 -9.06 5.05 6.85
CA ALA A 247 -8.58 6.22 6.10
C ALA A 247 -9.54 6.58 4.95
N LEU A 248 -10.10 5.59 4.25
CA LEU A 248 -11.10 5.82 3.20
C LEU A 248 -12.42 6.37 3.75
N GLU A 249 -12.87 5.87 4.90
CA GLU A 249 -14.08 6.39 5.57
C GLU A 249 -13.86 7.80 6.16
N GLU A 250 -12.66 8.09 6.63
CA GLU A 250 -12.25 9.43 7.05
C GLU A 250 -12.31 10.39 5.85
N LEU A 251 -11.76 10.00 4.69
CA LEU A 251 -11.81 10.79 3.47
C LEU A 251 -13.24 11.10 3.02
N ARG A 252 -14.13 10.09 3.10
CA ARG A 252 -15.57 10.25 2.87
C ARG A 252 -16.19 11.24 3.86
N SER A 253 -15.86 11.12 5.14
CA SER A 253 -16.36 12.00 6.21
C SER A 253 -15.87 13.43 6.04
N GLU A 254 -14.61 13.64 5.67
CA GLU A 254 -14.04 14.95 5.36
C GLU A 254 -14.74 15.60 4.17
N THR A 255 -14.99 14.84 3.10
CA THR A 255 -15.75 15.30 1.92
C THR A 255 -17.18 15.73 2.29
N LEU A 256 -17.84 14.96 3.17
CA LEU A 256 -19.17 15.29 3.72
C LEU A 256 -19.15 16.49 4.68
N ARG A 257 -18.03 16.77 5.36
CA ARG A 257 -17.90 17.96 6.23
C ARG A 257 -17.56 19.20 5.43
N ALA A 258 -16.67 19.10 4.46
CA ALA A 258 -16.30 20.19 3.55
C ALA A 258 -17.53 20.72 2.80
N SER A 259 -18.42 19.82 2.37
CA SER A 259 -19.71 20.18 1.77
C SER A 259 -20.68 20.90 2.73
N ARG A 260 -20.52 20.75 4.06
CA ARG A 260 -21.40 21.36 5.08
C ARG A 260 -20.85 22.66 5.70
N GLN A 261 -19.54 22.92 5.60
CA GLN A 261 -18.88 23.93 6.46
C GLN A 261 -18.75 25.35 5.89
N SER A 262 -19.18 25.64 4.66
CA SER A 262 -19.11 27.03 4.18
C SER A 262 -20.29 27.88 4.67
N ARG A 263 -20.22 28.35 5.92
CA ARG A 263 -21.24 29.22 6.53
C ARG A 263 -21.18 30.68 6.08
N ALA A 264 -20.14 31.08 5.34
CA ALA A 264 -19.94 32.46 4.84
C ALA A 264 -20.15 32.61 3.33
N SER A 265 -20.46 31.51 2.61
CA SER A 265 -20.67 31.53 1.15
C SER A 265 -21.94 30.76 0.78
N VAL A 266 -22.68 31.23 -0.22
CA VAL A 266 -23.86 30.52 -0.72
C VAL A 266 -23.39 29.39 -1.65
N LEU A 267 -23.50 28.14 -1.18
CA LEU A 267 -23.12 26.97 -1.98
C LEU A 267 -24.18 26.66 -3.05
N LEU A 268 -23.74 26.44 -4.28
CA LEU A 268 -24.53 25.79 -5.32
C LEU A 268 -24.15 24.31 -5.34
N GLU A 269 -25.04 23.47 -4.81
CA GLU A 269 -24.88 22.03 -4.88
C GLU A 269 -25.14 21.56 -6.31
N ILE A 270 -24.10 20.98 -6.93
CA ILE A 270 -24.22 20.29 -8.20
C ILE A 270 -24.31 18.80 -7.88
N ALA A 271 -25.40 18.15 -8.31
CA ALA A 271 -25.57 16.72 -8.13
C ALA A 271 -24.42 15.99 -8.84
N GLY A 272 -23.58 15.31 -8.06
CA GLY A 272 -22.56 14.42 -8.59
C GLY A 272 -23.17 13.11 -9.08
N ALA A 273 -22.36 12.31 -9.77
CA ALA A 273 -22.77 10.97 -10.18
C ALA A 273 -23.02 10.08 -8.96
N THR A 274 -24.08 9.29 -9.01
CA THR A 274 -24.38 8.24 -8.03
C THR A 274 -23.34 7.12 -8.09
N GLU A 275 -23.24 6.33 -7.02
CA GLU A 275 -22.39 5.13 -6.98
C GLU A 275 -22.62 4.21 -8.19
N SER A 276 -23.89 3.99 -8.55
CA SER A 276 -24.26 3.11 -9.67
C SER A 276 -23.81 3.67 -11.02
N GLU A 277 -23.90 4.99 -11.22
CA GLU A 277 -23.42 5.65 -12.45
C GLU A 277 -21.89 5.63 -12.54
N ILE A 278 -21.19 5.80 -11.41
CA ILE A 278 -19.73 5.67 -11.32
C ILE A 278 -19.30 4.25 -11.70
N LEU A 279 -19.92 3.23 -11.11
CA LEU A 279 -19.61 1.83 -11.39
C LEU A 279 -19.93 1.45 -12.85
N ALA A 280 -21.07 1.87 -13.38
CA ALA A 280 -21.43 1.63 -14.78
C ALA A 280 -20.45 2.32 -15.74
N GLY A 281 -20.02 3.54 -15.41
CA GLY A 281 -18.99 4.26 -16.17
C GLY A 281 -17.65 3.54 -16.17
N LEU A 282 -17.21 3.04 -15.01
CA LEU A 282 -15.99 2.25 -14.88
C LEU A 282 -16.04 0.95 -15.69
N LEU A 283 -17.14 0.20 -15.60
CA LEU A 283 -17.35 -1.04 -16.36
C LEU A 283 -17.24 -0.80 -17.87
N ALA A 284 -17.97 0.19 -18.37
CA ALA A 284 -17.99 0.52 -19.79
C ALA A 284 -16.61 0.92 -20.32
N ARG A 285 -15.86 1.73 -19.56
CA ARG A 285 -14.55 2.25 -19.98
C ARG A 285 -13.44 1.22 -19.92
N GLN A 286 -13.41 0.42 -18.86
CA GLN A 286 -12.44 -0.67 -18.72
C GLN A 286 -12.84 -1.88 -19.58
N LYS A 287 -13.99 -1.82 -20.27
CA LYS A 287 -14.55 -2.88 -21.12
C LYS A 287 -14.76 -4.19 -20.36
N CYS A 288 -15.13 -4.08 -19.09
CA CYS A 288 -15.37 -5.22 -18.22
C CYS A 288 -16.84 -5.64 -18.30
N GLN A 289 -17.09 -6.95 -18.30
CA GLN A 289 -18.43 -7.53 -18.36
C GLN A 289 -19.15 -7.44 -17.01
N ASP A 290 -18.39 -7.51 -15.91
CA ASP A 290 -18.91 -7.45 -14.56
C ASP A 290 -17.95 -6.74 -13.57
N GLN A 291 -18.42 -6.57 -12.33
CA GLN A 291 -17.65 -5.91 -11.27
C GLN A 291 -16.40 -6.69 -10.86
N ARG A 292 -16.39 -8.02 -11.00
CA ARG A 292 -15.23 -8.84 -10.63
C ARG A 292 -14.08 -8.59 -11.59
N GLU A 293 -14.35 -8.61 -12.89
CA GLU A 293 -13.37 -8.30 -13.92
C GLU A 293 -12.84 -6.86 -13.78
N LEU A 294 -13.73 -5.89 -13.50
CA LEU A 294 -13.32 -4.50 -13.21
C LEU A 294 -12.34 -4.44 -12.04
N VAL A 295 -12.65 -5.13 -10.95
CA VAL A 295 -11.83 -5.16 -9.75
C VAL A 295 -10.46 -5.80 -10.03
N GLU A 296 -10.40 -6.85 -10.84
CA GLU A 296 -9.12 -7.46 -11.24
C GLU A 296 -8.22 -6.47 -12.01
N VAL A 297 -8.80 -5.70 -12.93
CA VAL A 297 -8.09 -4.64 -13.67
C VAL A 297 -7.60 -3.55 -12.71
N LEU A 298 -8.46 -3.09 -11.79
CA LEU A 298 -8.09 -2.07 -10.81
C LEU A 298 -7.00 -2.56 -9.86
N LEU A 299 -7.08 -3.81 -9.38
CA LEU A 299 -6.06 -4.44 -8.56
C LEU A 299 -4.69 -4.45 -9.26
N GLN A 300 -4.64 -4.81 -10.54
CA GLN A 300 -3.38 -4.81 -11.30
C GLN A 300 -2.76 -3.42 -11.41
N LYS A 301 -3.57 -2.39 -11.70
CA LYS A 301 -3.12 -1.00 -11.77
C LYS A 301 -2.65 -0.49 -10.41
N TRP A 302 -3.38 -0.81 -9.35
CA TRP A 302 -3.05 -0.43 -7.99
C TRP A 302 -1.78 -1.09 -7.49
N GLU A 303 -1.61 -2.38 -7.75
CA GLU A 303 -0.38 -3.11 -7.43
C GLU A 303 0.83 -2.52 -8.16
N ALA A 304 0.67 -2.10 -9.43
CA ALA A 304 1.71 -1.42 -10.18
C ALA A 304 2.05 -0.03 -9.58
N ASP A 305 1.05 0.77 -9.20
CA ASP A 305 1.28 2.08 -8.57
C ASP A 305 1.97 1.95 -7.22
N LEU A 306 1.54 1.00 -6.38
CA LEU A 306 2.19 0.71 -5.09
C LEU A 306 3.64 0.28 -5.26
N ARG A 307 3.97 -0.51 -6.29
CA ARG A 307 5.37 -0.87 -6.61
C ARG A 307 6.21 0.35 -6.97
N VAL A 308 5.66 1.27 -7.77
CA VAL A 308 6.35 2.52 -8.12
C VAL A 308 6.62 3.35 -6.87
N ARG A 309 5.64 3.46 -5.97
CA ARG A 309 5.78 4.21 -4.72
C ARG A 309 6.76 3.58 -3.73
N ALA A 310 6.86 2.26 -3.71
CA ALA A 310 7.81 1.52 -2.89
C ALA A 310 9.21 1.36 -3.54
N ALA A 311 9.39 1.92 -4.75
CA ALA A 311 10.66 1.84 -5.46
C ALA A 311 11.75 2.54 -4.64
N GLY A 312 12.70 1.76 -4.16
CA GLY A 312 13.83 2.25 -3.35
C GLY A 312 14.03 1.52 -2.04
N TRP A 313 13.00 0.87 -1.48
CA TRP A 313 13.13 0.11 -0.23
C TRP A 313 12.45 -1.27 -0.23
N LEU A 314 11.69 -1.63 -1.27
CA LEU A 314 11.21 -2.99 -1.48
C LEU A 314 11.71 -3.56 -2.82
N PRO A 315 11.89 -4.89 -2.92
CA PRO A 315 12.25 -5.52 -4.18
C PRO A 315 11.12 -5.37 -5.22
N PRO A 316 11.43 -5.27 -6.52
CA PRO A 316 10.41 -5.12 -7.57
C PRO A 316 9.47 -6.34 -7.67
N THR A 317 9.92 -7.49 -7.17
CA THR A 317 9.15 -8.74 -7.09
C THR A 317 8.27 -8.84 -5.85
N ALA A 318 8.18 -7.79 -5.02
CA ALA A 318 7.30 -7.78 -3.85
C ALA A 318 5.85 -8.08 -4.25
N THR A 319 5.22 -8.98 -3.49
CA THR A 319 3.81 -9.31 -3.65
C THR A 319 2.94 -8.18 -3.13
N LEU A 320 1.66 -8.13 -3.56
CA LEU A 320 0.69 -7.17 -3.04
C LEU A 320 0.58 -7.25 -1.51
N GLY A 321 0.60 -8.45 -0.92
CA GLY A 321 0.58 -8.63 0.53
C GLY A 321 1.74 -7.92 1.22
N THR A 322 2.97 -8.07 0.70
CA THR A 322 4.16 -7.40 1.23
C THR A 322 4.07 -5.88 1.09
N LEU A 323 3.60 -5.37 -0.05
CA LEU A 323 3.38 -3.93 -0.27
C LEU A 323 2.39 -3.37 0.76
N LEU A 324 1.27 -4.07 0.96
CA LEU A 324 0.23 -3.68 1.91
C LEU A 324 0.64 -3.79 3.38
N THR A 325 1.71 -4.50 3.73
CA THR A 325 2.24 -4.51 5.11
C THR A 325 3.20 -3.36 5.38
N HIS A 326 3.95 -2.90 4.37
CA HIS A 326 5.06 -1.97 4.57
C HIS A 326 4.74 -0.52 4.16
N ILE A 327 3.72 -0.30 3.35
CA ILE A 327 3.29 1.05 2.95
C ILE A 327 2.27 1.58 3.97
N SER A 328 2.34 2.87 4.30
CA SER A 328 1.41 3.48 5.25
C SER A 328 -0.04 3.38 4.77
N PRO A 329 -1.03 3.17 5.67
CA PRO A 329 -2.43 3.03 5.30
C PRO A 329 -2.95 4.20 4.46
N LYS A 330 -2.57 5.42 4.83
CA LYS A 330 -2.95 6.64 4.10
C LYS A 330 -2.42 6.64 2.66
N THR A 331 -1.15 6.30 2.46
CA THR A 331 -0.58 6.21 1.11
C THR A 331 -1.23 5.11 0.28
N ILE A 332 -1.60 3.99 0.89
CA ILE A 332 -2.33 2.90 0.24
C ILE A 332 -3.72 3.38 -0.21
N ALA A 333 -4.45 4.07 0.68
CA ALA A 333 -5.76 4.67 0.41
C ALA A 333 -5.69 5.71 -0.73
N ASP A 334 -4.76 6.67 -0.64
CA ASP A 334 -4.55 7.72 -1.65
C ASP A 334 -4.19 7.10 -3.03
N SER A 335 -3.34 6.07 -3.03
CA SER A 335 -2.98 5.33 -4.25
C SER A 335 -4.20 4.63 -4.86
N PHE A 336 -5.03 3.98 -4.04
CA PHE A 336 -6.25 3.32 -4.52
C PHE A 336 -7.25 4.33 -5.10
N GLN A 337 -7.44 5.46 -4.41
CA GLN A 337 -8.26 6.57 -4.90
C GLN A 337 -7.78 7.06 -6.27
N SER A 338 -6.47 7.33 -6.38
CA SER A 338 -5.88 7.82 -7.62
C SER A 338 -6.08 6.84 -8.79
N VAL A 339 -6.02 5.53 -8.53
CA VAL A 339 -6.27 4.49 -9.54
C VAL A 339 -7.73 4.45 -9.99
N VAL A 340 -8.69 4.60 -9.06
CA VAL A 340 -10.12 4.64 -9.37
C VAL A 340 -10.45 5.90 -10.16
N GLU A 341 -10.00 7.07 -9.70
CA GLU A 341 -10.20 8.36 -10.37
C GLU A 341 -9.54 8.38 -11.76
N GLY A 342 -8.31 7.89 -11.87
CA GLY A 342 -7.62 7.75 -13.16
C GLY A 342 -8.30 6.77 -14.11
N SER A 343 -8.98 5.75 -13.59
CA SER A 343 -9.75 4.77 -14.38
C SER A 343 -11.13 5.27 -14.77
N LEU A 344 -11.67 6.27 -14.06
CA LEU A 344 -12.93 6.93 -14.39
C LEU A 344 -12.82 7.78 -15.64
N GLY A 345 -11.74 8.52 -15.89
CA GLY A 345 -11.56 9.33 -17.12
C GLY A 345 -12.63 10.41 -17.38
N GLU A 346 -12.77 10.85 -18.64
CA GLU A 346 -13.66 11.95 -19.09
C GLU A 346 -15.16 11.66 -18.89
N GLY A 347 -15.87 12.40 -18.07
CA GLY A 347 -17.33 12.38 -17.88
C GLY A 347 -17.77 12.64 -16.44
N HIS A 348 -16.80 12.95 -15.57
CA HIS A 348 -16.94 13.06 -14.12
C HIS A 348 -16.15 14.24 -13.54
N THR A 349 -15.59 15.12 -14.40
CA THR A 349 -14.94 16.35 -13.94
C THR A 349 -15.98 17.38 -13.50
N LEU A 350 -15.53 18.39 -12.73
CA LEU A 350 -16.37 19.54 -12.36
C LEU A 350 -17.04 20.15 -13.59
N TYR A 351 -16.26 20.37 -14.65
CA TYR A 351 -16.74 21.02 -15.86
C TYR A 351 -17.78 20.18 -16.59
N GLU A 352 -17.59 18.87 -16.71
CA GLU A 352 -18.59 18.00 -17.34
C GLU A 352 -19.88 17.90 -16.51
N MET A 353 -19.79 18.00 -15.17
CA MET A 353 -20.97 18.11 -14.32
C MET A 353 -21.70 19.45 -14.47
N ILE A 354 -20.94 20.55 -14.66
CA ILE A 354 -21.49 21.87 -15.00
C ILE A 354 -22.16 21.82 -16.38
N GLU A 355 -21.54 21.19 -17.38
CA GLU A 355 -22.10 21.01 -18.72
C GLU A 355 -23.43 20.25 -18.67
N ARG A 356 -23.49 19.14 -17.93
CA ARG A 356 -24.74 18.36 -17.73
C ARG A 356 -25.84 19.16 -17.03
N SER A 357 -25.47 19.98 -16.05
CA SER A 357 -26.41 20.85 -15.33
C SER A 357 -26.85 22.07 -16.15
N GLY A 358 -26.10 22.37 -17.21
CA GLY A 358 -26.29 23.51 -18.11
C GLY A 358 -25.38 24.67 -17.74
N ILE A 359 -24.34 24.93 -18.55
CA ILE A 359 -23.31 25.95 -18.31
C ILE A 359 -23.90 27.33 -18.00
N ALA A 360 -24.80 27.83 -18.85
CA ALA A 360 -25.43 29.14 -18.68
C ALA A 360 -26.29 29.22 -17.42
N ARG A 361 -26.99 28.13 -17.10
CA ARG A 361 -27.81 28.03 -15.87
C ARG A 361 -26.93 28.05 -14.64
N THR A 362 -25.86 27.26 -14.61
CA THR A 362 -24.91 27.24 -13.50
C THR A 362 -24.24 28.59 -13.29
N ALA A 363 -23.84 29.28 -14.37
CA ALA A 363 -23.28 30.63 -14.29
C ALA A 363 -24.28 31.62 -13.67
N LEU A 364 -25.54 31.58 -14.12
CA LEU A 364 -26.61 32.43 -13.59
C LEU A 364 -26.88 32.13 -12.12
N ASP A 365 -27.05 30.86 -11.75
CA ASP A 365 -27.32 30.43 -10.38
C ASP A 365 -26.20 30.87 -9.43
N LEU A 366 -24.92 30.73 -9.83
CA LEU A 366 -23.78 31.21 -9.05
C LEU A 366 -23.75 32.74 -8.95
N TYR A 367 -24.04 33.44 -10.04
CA TYR A 367 -24.03 34.90 -10.09
C TYR A 367 -25.13 35.53 -9.24
N GLU A 368 -26.34 34.96 -9.27
CA GLU A 368 -27.49 35.39 -8.45
C GLU A 368 -27.25 35.10 -6.96
N ARG A 369 -26.68 33.92 -6.64
CA ARG A 369 -26.36 33.52 -5.27
C ARG A 369 -25.23 34.32 -4.64
N ALA A 370 -24.31 34.87 -5.44
CA ALA A 370 -23.27 35.79 -4.99
C ALA A 370 -23.84 37.21 -4.74
N GLU A 371 -24.93 37.33 -3.99
CA GLU A 371 -25.66 38.61 -3.81
C GLU A 371 -24.73 39.76 -3.37
N GLN A 372 -24.94 40.93 -3.98
CA GLN A 372 -24.09 42.11 -3.84
C GLN A 372 -24.22 42.74 -2.45
N LEU A 373 -23.17 42.62 -1.62
CA LEU A 373 -23.15 42.96 -0.19
C LEU A 373 -23.37 44.42 0.19
N CYS A 374 -22.92 45.34 -0.65
CA CYS A 374 -22.98 46.77 -0.37
C CYS A 374 -23.93 47.42 -1.37
N HIS A 375 -25.17 47.61 -0.97
CA HIS A 375 -25.93 48.74 -1.47
C HIS A 375 -25.38 49.98 -0.77
N LEU A 376 -24.34 50.60 -1.33
CA LEU A 376 -24.07 52.00 -1.02
C LEU A 376 -25.35 52.75 -1.38
N ARG A 377 -26.12 53.13 -0.36
CA ARG A 377 -27.36 53.86 -0.58
C ARG A 377 -26.97 55.22 -1.17
N SER A 378 -27.83 55.76 -2.02
CA SER A 378 -27.68 57.07 -2.69
C SER A 378 -27.22 58.22 -1.78
N ARG A 379 -27.44 58.10 -0.47
CA ARG A 379 -27.01 59.07 0.56
C ARG A 379 -25.49 59.21 0.72
N ASP A 380 -24.70 58.18 0.40
CA ASP A 380 -23.23 58.20 0.59
C ASP A 380 -22.49 58.54 -0.73
N ILE A 381 -23.18 58.55 -1.87
CA ILE A 381 -22.58 58.78 -3.19
C ILE A 381 -22.17 60.26 -3.35
N GLU A 382 -23.08 61.19 -3.04
CA GLU A 382 -22.84 62.63 -3.16
C GLU A 382 -21.79 63.17 -2.16
N PRO A 383 -21.83 62.84 -0.85
CA PRO A 383 -20.87 63.39 0.12
C PRO A 383 -19.43 62.91 -0.09
N PHE A 384 -19.24 61.69 -0.62
CA PHE A 384 -17.89 61.13 -0.84
C PHE A 384 -17.41 61.30 -2.30
N ASN A 385 -18.26 61.78 -3.21
CA ASN A 385 -17.99 61.87 -4.65
C ASN A 385 -17.48 60.55 -5.25
N ILE A 386 -18.01 59.41 -4.78
CA ILE A 386 -17.57 58.10 -5.25
C ILE A 386 -18.63 57.52 -6.17
N THR A 387 -18.23 57.18 -7.39
CA THR A 387 -19.06 56.38 -8.29
C THR A 387 -18.80 54.91 -7.97
N PRO A 388 -19.73 54.18 -7.33
CA PRO A 388 -19.52 52.77 -7.02
C PRO A 388 -19.37 51.98 -8.32
N CYS A 389 -18.26 51.28 -8.44
CA CYS A 389 -18.04 50.34 -9.53
C CYS A 389 -18.41 48.93 -9.07
N LYS A 390 -19.16 48.21 -9.91
CA LYS A 390 -19.49 46.82 -9.64
C LYS A 390 -18.38 45.93 -10.21
N LEU A 391 -17.78 45.13 -9.35
CA LEU A 391 -16.74 44.16 -9.70
C LEU A 391 -17.25 42.75 -9.40
N THR A 392 -17.14 41.88 -10.39
CA THR A 392 -17.39 40.44 -10.27
C THR A 392 -16.10 39.69 -10.54
N ILE A 393 -15.63 38.89 -9.57
CA ILE A 393 -14.46 38.03 -9.70
C ILE A 393 -14.95 36.59 -9.76
N VAL A 394 -14.61 35.90 -10.84
CA VAL A 394 -14.90 34.49 -11.05
C VAL A 394 -13.60 33.71 -11.00
N ARG A 395 -13.48 32.76 -10.10
CA ARG A 395 -12.33 31.84 -10.04
C ARG A 395 -12.69 30.51 -10.65
N LEU A 396 -11.94 30.11 -11.67
CA LEU A 396 -12.15 28.85 -12.41
C LEU A 396 -10.94 27.91 -12.19
N PRO A 397 -11.15 26.66 -11.76
CA PRO A 397 -10.10 25.65 -11.66
C PRO A 397 -9.37 25.36 -12.98
N GLN A 398 -8.16 24.83 -12.90
CA GLN A 398 -7.49 24.30 -14.09
C GLN A 398 -8.30 23.15 -14.73
N PRO A 399 -8.37 23.07 -16.07
CA PRO A 399 -9.01 21.96 -16.76
C PRO A 399 -8.20 20.67 -16.57
N VAL A 400 -8.88 19.56 -16.29
CA VAL A 400 -8.25 18.24 -16.09
C VAL A 400 -8.67 17.26 -17.18
N GLY A 401 -9.96 17.26 -17.54
CA GLY A 401 -10.53 16.47 -18.63
C GLY A 401 -10.24 17.08 -20.01
N ARG A 402 -10.29 16.25 -21.06
CA ARG A 402 -10.00 16.72 -22.43
C ARG A 402 -10.99 17.78 -22.92
N ARG A 403 -12.24 17.73 -22.48
CA ARG A 403 -13.29 18.70 -22.82
C ARG A 403 -13.38 19.87 -21.84
N ASP A 404 -12.71 19.78 -20.68
CA ASP A 404 -12.79 20.80 -19.63
C ASP A 404 -12.31 22.16 -20.10
N GLY A 405 -11.29 22.22 -20.96
CA GLY A 405 -10.79 23.48 -21.51
C GLY A 405 -11.88 24.25 -22.26
N GLN A 406 -12.62 23.54 -23.13
CA GLN A 406 -13.73 24.12 -23.88
C GLN A 406 -14.86 24.56 -22.94
N ILE A 407 -15.27 23.69 -22.01
CA ILE A 407 -16.37 23.98 -21.07
C ILE A 407 -16.00 25.16 -20.17
N ARG A 408 -14.74 25.24 -19.71
CA ARG A 408 -14.22 26.36 -18.93
C ARG A 408 -14.32 27.68 -19.69
N GLU A 409 -13.97 27.70 -20.97
CA GLU A 409 -14.09 28.89 -21.82
C GLU A 409 -15.55 29.29 -22.07
N GLU A 410 -16.44 28.31 -22.25
CA GLU A 410 -17.88 28.55 -22.36
C GLU A 410 -18.47 29.11 -21.06
N LEU A 411 -18.03 28.59 -19.91
CA LEU A 411 -18.43 29.08 -18.59
C LEU A 411 -17.91 30.51 -18.34
N ALA A 412 -16.65 30.80 -18.69
CA ALA A 412 -16.07 32.14 -18.61
C ALA A 412 -16.82 33.15 -19.49
N ARG A 413 -17.22 32.74 -20.70
CA ARG A 413 -18.06 33.53 -21.60
C ARG A 413 -19.45 33.78 -21.00
N ALA A 414 -20.08 32.75 -20.44
CA ALA A 414 -21.38 32.89 -19.78
C ALA A 414 -21.34 33.92 -18.64
N PHE A 415 -20.29 33.91 -17.81
CA PHE A 415 -20.11 34.94 -16.77
C PHE A 415 -19.87 36.34 -17.35
N SER A 416 -19.07 36.44 -18.42
CA SER A 416 -18.82 37.72 -19.09
C SER A 416 -20.10 38.32 -19.69
N ASP A 417 -20.98 37.47 -20.22
CA ASP A 417 -22.29 37.87 -20.74
C ASP A 417 -23.26 38.32 -19.64
N LEU A 418 -23.24 37.65 -18.48
CA LEU A 418 -24.03 38.06 -17.30
C LEU A 418 -23.54 39.40 -16.72
N CYS A 419 -22.23 39.62 -16.75
CA CYS A 419 -21.58 40.80 -16.18
C CYS A 419 -21.42 41.97 -17.17
N ARG A 420 -22.13 42.03 -18.31
CA ARG A 420 -21.94 43.08 -19.34
C ARG A 420 -22.00 44.52 -18.84
N GLN A 421 -22.64 44.76 -17.69
CA GLN A 421 -22.81 46.07 -17.06
C GLN A 421 -21.86 46.28 -15.85
N GLU A 422 -20.97 45.34 -15.56
CA GLU A 422 -20.06 45.30 -14.42
C GLU A 422 -18.63 44.96 -14.91
N HIS A 423 -17.59 45.28 -14.14
CA HIS A 423 -16.27 44.74 -14.44
C HIS A 423 -16.22 43.27 -14.03
N CYS A 424 -15.92 42.37 -14.97
CA CYS A 424 -15.77 40.94 -14.71
C CYS A 424 -14.32 40.51 -14.87
N ALA A 425 -13.72 39.94 -13.83
CA ALA A 425 -12.40 39.34 -13.88
C ALA A 425 -12.54 37.82 -13.72
N VAL A 426 -12.07 37.06 -14.71
CA VAL A 426 -11.97 35.60 -14.62
C VAL A 426 -10.52 35.24 -14.31
N ILE A 427 -10.29 34.65 -13.15
CA ILE A 427 -8.96 34.26 -12.68
C ILE A 427 -8.88 32.75 -12.46
N GLU A 428 -7.66 32.23 -12.43
CA GLU A 428 -7.41 30.81 -12.22
C GLU A 428 -7.42 30.48 -10.72
N ALA A 429 -8.09 29.38 -10.35
CA ALA A 429 -8.08 28.90 -8.97
C ALA A 429 -6.78 28.14 -8.66
N PRO A 430 -6.27 28.20 -7.41
CA PRO A 430 -5.08 27.46 -7.01
C PRO A 430 -5.30 25.93 -7.09
N ASN A 431 -4.22 25.16 -7.17
CA ASN A 431 -4.27 23.69 -7.28
C ASN A 431 -4.99 22.99 -6.12
N SER A 432 -5.09 23.63 -4.95
CA SER A 432 -5.87 23.12 -3.82
C SER A 432 -7.38 23.23 -4.00
N GLU A 433 -7.86 24.00 -5.00
CA GLU A 433 -9.28 24.29 -5.26
C GLU A 433 -9.75 23.70 -6.60
N ARG A 434 -9.18 22.56 -7.01
CA ARG A 434 -9.43 21.94 -8.33
C ARG A 434 -10.89 21.56 -8.65
N HIS A 435 -11.76 21.54 -7.65
CA HIS A 435 -13.16 21.10 -7.78
C HIS A 435 -14.17 22.20 -7.43
N VAL A 436 -13.75 23.46 -7.38
CA VAL A 436 -14.60 24.59 -6.94
C VAL A 436 -14.52 25.75 -7.91
N VAL A 437 -15.65 26.12 -8.53
CA VAL A 437 -15.84 27.43 -9.13
C VAL A 437 -16.33 28.38 -8.05
N SER A 438 -15.71 29.55 -7.90
CA SER A 438 -16.19 30.58 -6.97
C SER A 438 -16.48 31.90 -7.67
N VAL A 439 -17.52 32.59 -7.21
CA VAL A 439 -17.93 33.90 -7.70
C VAL A 439 -18.02 34.85 -6.52
N ILE A 440 -17.38 36.00 -6.64
CA ILE A 440 -17.40 37.08 -5.66
C ILE A 440 -17.94 38.31 -6.36
N ARG A 441 -18.99 38.93 -5.80
CA ARG A 441 -19.53 40.19 -6.31
C ARG A 441 -19.39 41.28 -5.27
N ALA A 442 -18.79 42.39 -5.68
CA ALA A 442 -18.53 43.53 -4.81
C ALA A 442 -19.03 44.83 -5.47
N SER A 443 -19.72 45.66 -4.70
CA SER A 443 -19.89 47.09 -5.01
C SER A 443 -18.71 47.82 -4.39
N MET A 444 -17.72 48.17 -5.21
CA MET A 444 -16.57 48.93 -4.76
C MET A 444 -16.87 50.41 -4.98
N GLY A 445 -17.33 51.07 -3.92
CA GLY A 445 -17.39 52.53 -3.85
C GLY A 445 -16.47 53.07 -2.78
N TRP A 446 -15.38 52.36 -2.48
CA TRP A 446 -14.21 53.00 -1.91
C TRP A 446 -13.27 53.35 -3.05
N PRO A 447 -12.54 54.46 -2.97
CA PRO A 447 -11.68 54.91 -4.05
C PRO A 447 -10.59 53.87 -4.22
N ILE A 448 -10.64 53.11 -5.31
CA ILE A 448 -9.51 52.30 -5.78
C ILE A 448 -8.35 53.25 -6.15
N GLY A 449 -8.65 54.53 -6.37
CA GLY A 449 -7.68 55.59 -6.08
C GLY A 449 -8.33 56.83 -5.49
N ILE A 450 -7.71 57.38 -4.45
CA ILE A 450 -8.10 58.68 -3.90
C ILE A 450 -7.51 59.75 -4.83
N GLU A 451 -8.37 60.57 -5.44
CA GLU A 451 -7.90 61.72 -6.21
C GLU A 451 -7.11 62.66 -5.28
N ALA A 452 -5.94 63.11 -5.71
CA ALA A 452 -5.07 63.97 -4.89
C ALA A 452 -5.76 65.26 -4.43
N GLY A 453 -6.78 65.74 -5.16
CA GLY A 453 -7.60 66.89 -4.80
C GLY A 453 -8.74 66.61 -3.80
N ASN A 454 -9.01 65.34 -3.46
CA ASN A 454 -10.08 64.97 -2.54
C ASN A 454 -9.56 64.86 -1.10
N THR A 455 -9.27 66.03 -0.54
CA THR A 455 -8.70 66.25 0.80
C THR A 455 -9.46 65.54 1.92
N VAL A 456 -10.79 65.59 1.89
CA VAL A 456 -11.64 64.99 2.92
C VAL A 456 -11.46 63.47 2.96
N MET A 457 -11.27 62.85 1.79
CA MET A 457 -11.12 61.42 1.65
C MET A 457 -9.70 60.95 2.00
N LEU A 458 -8.67 61.74 1.65
CA LEU A 458 -7.28 61.50 2.08
C LEU A 458 -7.16 61.54 3.61
N LEU A 459 -7.75 62.56 4.25
CA LEU A 459 -7.74 62.69 5.71
C LEU A 459 -8.52 61.56 6.40
N ALA A 460 -9.68 61.18 5.86
CA ALA A 460 -10.46 60.06 6.38
C ALA A 460 -9.73 58.71 6.23
N TYR A 461 -9.02 58.51 5.12
CA TYR A 461 -8.22 57.33 4.85
C TYR A 461 -7.01 57.21 5.80
N ALA A 462 -6.27 58.31 6.00
CA ALA A 462 -5.17 58.36 6.97
C ALA A 462 -5.66 58.08 8.40
N ALA A 463 -6.76 58.72 8.82
CA ALA A 463 -7.36 58.49 10.14
C ALA A 463 -7.88 57.06 10.33
N ALA A 464 -8.34 56.38 9.27
CA ALA A 464 -8.72 54.97 9.34
C ALA A 464 -7.50 54.08 9.59
N HIS A 465 -6.40 54.33 8.89
CA HIS A 465 -5.14 53.61 9.08
C HIS A 465 -4.56 53.82 10.50
N GLU A 466 -4.54 55.05 11.01
CA GLU A 466 -4.10 55.36 12.39
C GLU A 466 -4.91 54.63 13.47
N ARG A 467 -6.18 54.32 13.17
CA ARG A 467 -7.06 53.55 14.05
C ARG A 467 -6.93 52.04 13.88
N GLY A 468 -5.96 51.58 13.08
CA GLY A 468 -5.69 50.17 12.80
C GLY A 468 -6.71 49.53 11.86
N HIS A 469 -7.51 50.32 11.12
CA HIS A 469 -8.39 49.77 10.09
C HIS A 469 -7.61 49.57 8.78
N MET A 470 -7.83 48.42 8.16
CA MET A 470 -7.29 48.09 6.84
C MET A 470 -8.23 48.63 5.76
N PRO A 471 -7.83 49.66 4.99
CA PRO A 471 -8.73 50.34 4.07
C PRO A 471 -8.92 49.60 2.74
N HIS A 472 -8.13 48.55 2.47
CA HIS A 472 -8.20 47.77 1.24
C HIS A 472 -8.61 46.32 1.50
N LEU A 473 -9.16 45.68 0.46
CA LEU A 473 -9.36 44.23 0.44
C LEU A 473 -8.01 43.55 0.16
N ALA A 474 -7.69 42.50 0.92
CA ALA A 474 -6.45 41.75 0.76
C ALA A 474 -6.30 41.21 -0.68
N GLY A 475 -5.12 41.40 -1.26
CA GLY A 475 -4.77 40.91 -2.60
C GLY A 475 -5.33 41.71 -3.77
N VAL A 476 -5.89 42.91 -3.54
CA VAL A 476 -6.37 43.79 -4.62
C VAL A 476 -5.26 44.66 -5.22
N PHE A 477 -4.28 45.09 -4.42
CA PHE A 477 -3.11 45.84 -4.87
C PHE A 477 -1.82 45.10 -4.54
N ASP A 478 -0.87 45.10 -5.47
CA ASP A 478 0.44 44.45 -5.27
C ASP A 478 1.22 45.06 -4.08
N GLU A 479 1.03 46.36 -3.84
CA GLU A 479 1.64 47.11 -2.74
C GLU A 479 0.90 46.95 -1.39
N SER A 480 -0.29 46.34 -1.40
CA SER A 480 -1.11 46.10 -0.21
C SER A 480 -1.68 44.66 -0.22
N PRO A 481 -0.82 43.64 -0.07
CA PRO A 481 -1.22 42.24 -0.13
C PRO A 481 -2.16 41.84 1.02
N ASP A 482 -2.05 42.48 2.18
CA ASP A 482 -2.82 42.22 3.40
C ASP A 482 -3.98 43.22 3.62
N GLY A 483 -4.17 44.18 2.71
CA GLY A 483 -5.18 45.23 2.83
C GLY A 483 -4.71 46.46 3.61
N SER A 484 -3.43 46.53 3.99
CA SER A 484 -2.80 47.70 4.62
C SER A 484 -2.91 48.96 3.77
N ALA A 485 -2.85 50.13 4.41
CA ALA A 485 -2.94 51.39 3.68
C ALA A 485 -1.74 51.57 2.73
N LEU A 486 -2.01 51.91 1.47
CA LEU A 486 -0.98 52.32 0.51
C LEU A 486 -0.20 53.55 1.00
N PRO A 487 1.15 53.49 1.06
CA PRO A 487 1.98 54.59 1.54
C PRO A 487 1.79 55.89 0.75
N SER A 488 1.58 55.79 -0.56
CA SER A 488 1.38 56.94 -1.46
C SER A 488 0.17 57.80 -1.06
N TYR A 489 -0.92 57.21 -0.56
CA TYR A 489 -2.06 57.98 -0.05
C TYR A 489 -1.85 58.55 1.36
N LEU A 490 -1.06 57.87 2.19
CA LEU A 490 -0.67 58.40 3.51
C LEU A 490 0.26 59.60 3.38
N GLU A 491 1.12 59.65 2.35
CA GLU A 491 2.01 60.78 2.09
C GLU A 491 1.28 62.02 1.54
N MET A 492 0.13 61.83 0.88
CA MET A 492 -0.69 62.92 0.36
C MET A 492 -1.59 63.58 1.42
N ALA A 493 -1.91 62.88 2.52
CA ALA A 493 -2.83 63.38 3.55
C ALA A 493 -2.29 64.53 4.43
N PRO A 494 -0.99 64.58 4.82
CA PRO A 494 -0.43 65.65 5.66
C PRO A 494 -0.27 67.01 4.96
N LEU A 495 -0.29 67.05 3.63
CA LEU A 495 -0.15 68.29 2.83
C LEU A 495 -1.41 69.19 2.84
N LEU A 496 -2.37 68.88 3.73
CA LEU A 496 -3.71 69.44 3.75
C LEU A 496 -4.12 70.01 5.12
N GLU A 497 -3.22 69.97 6.11
CA GLU A 497 -3.38 70.64 7.41
C GLU A 497 -2.70 72.04 7.47
N GLU A 498 -2.02 72.49 6.40
CA GLU A 498 -1.60 73.89 6.17
C GLU A 498 -2.56 74.57 5.18
#